data_AF-A0A968TVG4-F1
#
_entry.id   AF-A0A968TVG4-F1
#
_cell.length_a   1.000
_cell.length_b   1.000
_cell.length_c   1.000
_cell.angle_alpha   90.00
_cell.angle_beta   90.00
_cell.angle_gamma   90.00
#
_symmetry.space_group_name_H-M   'P 1'
#
loop_
_entity.id
_entity.type
_entity.pdbx_description
1 polymer ?
#
loop_
_entity_poly.entity_id
_entity_poly.type
_entity_poly.pdbx_seq_one_letter_code
_entity_poly.pdbx_strand_id
1 'polypeptide(L)'
;MPFYNPNGELDANRHPRTYREEAAMARSAIDCVLNGEKAIYASSELTTGPRLYRLLRENGLKDARTLRREIGEERYLAELWHPNVAEANAFARELRERIPGRPLVITPAPYLAPGWSQAEYLAFWESLIRTRFKAVYFSDDWELSSGCSFELTVAVDAGLATFDARGLPLGAAKGSELIGRTADQLELEGFDVSDLRLHLDRLTGLLARDLRPS
;
A
#
# COMPACT_ATOMS: atom_id res chain seq x y z
N MET A 1 -9.23 24.03 6.37
CA MET A 1 -9.01 25.43 5.96
C MET A 1 -10.36 26.05 5.69
N PRO A 2 -10.65 27.22 6.25
CA PRO A 2 -11.78 28.02 5.79
C PRO A 2 -11.58 28.41 4.33
N PHE A 3 -12.58 28.18 3.49
CA PHE A 3 -12.60 28.74 2.15
C PHE A 3 -13.16 30.16 2.26
N TYR A 4 -12.60 31.10 1.50
CA TYR A 4 -13.17 32.43 1.38
C TYR A 4 -13.92 32.51 0.05
N ASN A 5 -15.13 33.05 0.06
CA ASN A 5 -15.88 33.29 -1.17
C ASN A 5 -15.21 34.44 -1.97
N PRO A 6 -15.62 34.72 -3.22
CA PRO A 6 -15.07 35.83 -4.02
C PRO A 6 -15.16 37.22 -3.38
N ASN A 7 -15.99 37.37 -2.33
CA ASN A 7 -16.14 38.61 -1.57
C ASN A 7 -15.22 38.66 -0.33
N GLY A 8 -14.36 37.65 -0.12
CA GLY A 8 -13.45 37.59 1.02
C GLY A 8 -14.12 37.20 2.35
N GLU A 9 -15.34 36.67 2.32
CA GLU A 9 -16.05 36.20 3.51
C GLU A 9 -15.77 34.72 3.73
N LEU A 10 -15.75 34.30 4.99
CA LEU A 10 -15.72 32.88 5.37
C LEU A 10 -16.89 32.17 4.68
N ASP A 11 -16.58 31.32 3.71
CA ASP A 11 -17.55 30.47 3.05
C ASP A 11 -18.04 29.45 4.06
N ALA A 12 -19.16 29.79 4.72
CA ALA A 12 -19.80 28.97 5.72
C ALA A 12 -20.42 27.70 5.12
N ASN A 13 -20.47 27.59 3.79
CA ASN A 13 -20.98 26.41 3.12
C ASN A 13 -19.93 25.30 3.20
N ARG A 14 -20.32 24.18 3.79
CA ARG A 14 -19.63 22.92 3.54
C ARG A 14 -19.78 22.62 2.06
N HIS A 15 -18.65 22.42 1.38
CA HIS A 15 -18.62 21.86 0.03
C HIS A 15 -18.37 20.36 0.16
N PRO A 16 -19.41 19.53 0.42
CA PRO A 16 -19.23 18.08 0.46
C PRO A 16 -18.76 17.63 -0.92
N ARG A 17 -17.67 16.86 -0.95
CA ARG A 17 -17.17 16.22 -2.17
C ARG A 17 -17.51 14.75 -2.12
N THR A 18 -17.83 14.20 -3.28
CA THR A 18 -17.93 12.76 -3.47
C THR A 18 -16.53 12.14 -3.49
N TYR A 19 -16.41 10.84 -3.17
CA TYR A 19 -15.16 10.09 -3.32
C TYR A 19 -14.53 10.30 -4.71
N ARG A 20 -15.36 10.28 -5.76
CA ARG A 20 -14.88 10.45 -7.14
C ARG A 20 -14.17 11.79 -7.35
N GLU A 21 -14.71 12.87 -6.80
CA GLU A 21 -14.13 14.20 -6.90
C GLU A 21 -12.83 14.30 -6.09
N GLU A 22 -12.82 13.78 -4.86
CA GLU A 22 -11.61 13.78 -4.02
C GLU A 22 -10.49 12.96 -4.64
N ALA A 23 -10.80 11.77 -5.16
CA ALA A 23 -9.85 10.92 -5.85
C ALA A 23 -9.33 11.58 -7.14
N ALA A 24 -10.18 12.30 -7.87
CA ALA A 24 -9.76 13.04 -9.07
C ALA A 24 -8.83 14.21 -8.72
N MET A 25 -9.14 14.96 -7.67
CA MET A 25 -8.28 16.03 -7.16
C MET A 25 -6.92 15.49 -6.70
N ALA A 26 -6.91 14.40 -5.94
CA ALA A 26 -5.67 13.79 -5.46
C ALA A 26 -4.80 13.27 -6.62
N ARG A 27 -5.40 12.63 -7.64
CA ARG A 27 -4.68 12.25 -8.87
C ARG A 27 -4.11 13.46 -9.60
N SER A 28 -4.90 14.54 -9.75
CA SER A 28 -4.43 15.76 -10.40
C SER A 28 -3.25 16.39 -9.65
N ALA A 29 -3.25 16.37 -8.32
CA ALA A 29 -2.12 16.87 -7.53
C ALA A 29 -0.85 16.04 -7.76
N ILE A 30 -0.97 14.71 -7.88
CA ILE A 30 0.14 13.82 -8.24
C ILE A 30 0.61 14.12 -9.67
N ASP A 31 -0.30 14.30 -10.63
CA ASP A 31 0.03 14.59 -12.02
C ASP A 31 0.82 15.90 -12.16
N CYS A 32 0.53 16.92 -11.34
CA CYS A 32 1.32 18.15 -11.28
C CYS A 32 2.77 17.92 -10.86
N VAL A 33 3.02 16.96 -9.95
CA VAL A 33 4.37 16.61 -9.50
C VAL A 33 5.09 15.74 -10.53
N LEU A 34 4.37 14.81 -11.15
CA LEU A 34 4.92 13.91 -12.16
C LEU A 34 5.26 14.63 -13.47
N ASN A 35 4.50 15.66 -13.83
CA ASN A 35 4.70 16.46 -15.05
C ASN A 35 4.86 15.60 -16.32
N GLY A 36 4.02 14.57 -16.46
CA GLY A 36 4.04 13.62 -17.58
C GLY A 36 5.04 12.46 -17.45
N GLU A 37 5.91 12.46 -16.44
CA GLU A 37 6.78 11.33 -16.16
C GLU A 37 6.08 10.20 -15.39
N LYS A 38 6.68 9.01 -15.42
CA LYS A 38 6.29 7.88 -14.56
C LYS A 38 7.24 7.75 -13.38
N ALA A 39 6.67 7.62 -12.19
CA ALA A 39 7.41 7.42 -10.94
C ALA A 39 7.64 5.93 -10.64
N ILE A 40 8.47 5.69 -9.63
CA ILE A 40 8.57 4.40 -8.94
C ILE A 40 7.60 4.42 -7.74
N TYR A 41 6.87 3.33 -7.55
CA TYR A 41 6.07 3.13 -6.35
C TYR A 41 6.87 2.38 -5.29
N ALA A 42 6.92 2.93 -4.08
CA ALA A 42 7.53 2.30 -2.91
C ALA A 42 6.41 1.73 -2.03
N SER A 43 6.15 0.43 -2.21
CA SER A 43 5.17 -0.33 -1.43
C SER A 43 5.77 -0.71 -0.07
N SER A 44 5.05 -0.36 0.99
CA SER A 44 5.38 -0.70 2.36
C SER A 44 4.13 -0.86 3.20
N GLU A 45 4.24 -1.67 4.23
CA GLU A 45 3.16 -1.93 5.17
C GLU A 45 2.89 -0.72 6.08
N LEU A 46 1.61 -0.38 6.26
CA LEU A 46 1.19 0.74 7.12
C LEU A 46 0.36 0.27 8.32
N THR A 47 -0.66 -0.55 8.07
CA THR A 47 -1.60 -1.04 9.09
C THR A 47 -1.53 -2.55 9.35
N THR A 48 -0.88 -3.29 8.46
CA THR A 48 -0.64 -4.74 8.58
C THR A 48 0.88 -5.00 8.53
N GLY A 49 1.31 -6.26 8.47
CA GLY A 49 2.74 -6.61 8.42
C GLY A 49 3.37 -6.99 9.76
N PRO A 50 4.71 -7.05 9.84
CA PRO A 50 5.44 -7.64 10.96
C PRO A 50 5.05 -7.08 12.33
N ARG A 51 4.92 -5.74 12.43
CA ARG A 51 4.58 -5.06 13.69
C ARG A 51 3.19 -5.42 14.18
N LEU A 52 2.21 -5.54 13.28
CA LEU A 52 0.87 -5.95 13.65
C LEU A 52 0.89 -7.35 14.26
N TYR A 53 1.49 -8.32 13.55
CA TYR A 53 1.50 -9.70 14.04
C TYR A 53 2.33 -9.86 15.31
N ARG A 54 3.42 -9.11 15.47
CA ARG A 54 4.16 -9.03 16.74
C ARG A 54 3.26 -8.56 17.88
N LEU A 55 2.59 -7.41 17.72
CA LEU A 55 1.71 -6.86 18.76
C LEU A 55 0.53 -7.77 19.07
N LEU A 56 -0.05 -8.43 18.06
CA LEU A 56 -1.08 -9.44 18.27
C LEU A 56 -0.58 -10.60 19.14
N ARG A 57 0.61 -11.14 18.85
CA ARG A 57 1.22 -12.21 19.66
C ARG A 57 1.49 -11.76 21.09
N GLU A 58 2.11 -10.59 21.27
CA GLU A 58 2.47 -10.04 22.59
C GLU A 58 1.24 -9.83 23.49
N ASN A 59 0.08 -9.54 22.92
CA ASN A 59 -1.16 -9.31 23.67
C ASN A 59 -2.10 -10.54 23.67
N GLY A 60 -1.69 -11.67 23.06
CA GLY A 60 -2.51 -12.88 22.98
C GLY A 60 -3.79 -12.71 22.13
N LEU A 61 -3.77 -11.81 21.15
CA LEU A 61 -4.90 -11.45 20.31
C LEU A 61 -4.74 -12.01 18.89
N LYS A 62 -5.85 -12.07 18.15
CA LYS A 62 -5.88 -12.58 16.76
C LYS A 62 -6.44 -11.60 15.73
N ASP A 63 -6.98 -10.46 16.17
CA ASP A 63 -7.57 -9.47 15.27
C ASP A 63 -7.12 -8.03 15.58
N ALA A 64 -6.84 -7.26 14.53
CA ALA A 64 -6.30 -5.90 14.62
C ALA A 64 -7.27 -4.91 15.30
N ARG A 65 -8.58 -5.13 15.16
CA ARG A 65 -9.60 -4.25 15.73
C ARG A 65 -9.64 -4.37 17.26
N THR A 66 -9.59 -5.60 17.77
CA THR A 66 -9.47 -5.89 19.20
C THR A 66 -8.14 -5.36 19.71
N LEU A 67 -7.02 -5.58 18.99
CA LEU A 67 -5.73 -5.02 19.38
C LEU A 67 -5.82 -3.52 19.65
N ARG A 68 -6.31 -2.73 18.68
CA ARG A 68 -6.45 -1.28 18.81
C ARG A 68 -7.34 -0.86 20.00
N ARG A 69 -8.40 -1.63 20.29
CA ARG A 69 -9.27 -1.41 21.44
C ARG A 69 -8.58 -1.69 22.77
N GLU A 70 -7.86 -2.81 22.87
CA GLU A 70 -7.22 -3.26 24.12
C GLU A 70 -5.98 -2.42 24.47
N ILE A 71 -5.12 -2.11 23.49
CA ILE A 71 -3.89 -1.35 23.76
C ILE A 71 -4.10 0.17 23.77
N GLY A 72 -5.25 0.63 23.26
CA GLY A 72 -5.59 2.05 23.13
C GLY A 72 -4.94 2.73 21.93
N GLU A 73 -5.54 3.85 21.51
CA GLU A 73 -5.14 4.59 20.31
C GLU A 73 -3.69 5.11 20.39
N GLU A 74 -3.30 5.68 21.53
CA GLU A 74 -1.97 6.26 21.71
C GLU A 74 -0.86 5.22 21.52
N ARG A 75 -1.02 4.05 22.14
CA ARG A 75 -0.08 2.93 22.01
C ARG A 75 -0.09 2.34 20.61
N TYR A 76 -1.27 2.19 20.00
CA TYR A 76 -1.39 1.74 18.61
C TYR A 76 -0.63 2.67 17.65
N LEU A 77 -0.78 3.99 17.82
CA LEU A 77 -0.07 4.96 17.01
C LEU A 77 1.45 4.90 17.24
N ALA A 78 1.89 4.82 18.50
CA ALA A 78 3.30 4.82 18.86
C ALA A 78 4.04 3.53 18.46
N GLU A 79 3.41 2.36 18.59
CA GLU A 79 4.07 1.06 18.40
C GLU A 79 3.85 0.43 17.03
N LEU A 80 2.82 0.86 16.27
CA LEU A 80 2.50 0.33 14.94
C LEU A 80 2.53 1.42 13.88
N TRP A 81 1.65 2.42 13.96
CA TRP A 81 1.42 3.35 12.85
C TRP A 81 2.62 4.26 12.59
N HIS A 82 3.11 5.00 13.59
CA HIS A 82 4.22 5.92 13.40
C HIS A 82 5.52 5.23 12.97
N PRO A 83 5.92 4.09 13.57
CA PRO A 83 7.09 3.35 13.09
C PRO A 83 6.95 2.87 11.64
N ASN A 84 5.79 2.31 11.26
CA ASN A 84 5.54 1.87 9.88
C ASN A 84 5.62 3.04 8.89
N VAL A 85 4.99 4.17 9.21
CA VAL A 85 5.06 5.39 8.38
C VAL A 85 6.50 5.90 8.27
N ALA A 86 7.26 5.88 9.37
CA ALA A 86 8.65 6.32 9.36
C ALA A 86 9.53 5.45 8.45
N GLU A 87 9.36 4.14 8.51
CA GLU A 87 10.10 3.17 7.69
C GLU A 87 9.70 3.21 6.23
N ALA A 88 8.40 3.28 5.91
CA ALA A 88 7.93 3.44 4.55
C ALA A 88 8.50 4.72 3.89
N ASN A 89 8.55 5.81 4.64
CA ASN A 89 9.18 7.05 4.18
C ASN A 89 10.71 6.91 4.04
N ALA A 90 11.36 6.17 4.93
CA ALA A 90 12.80 5.90 4.85
C ALA A 90 13.14 5.06 3.62
N PHE A 91 12.36 4.00 3.37
CA PHE A 91 12.48 3.14 2.20
C PHE A 91 12.32 3.93 0.90
N ALA A 92 11.28 4.77 0.79
CA ALA A 92 11.09 5.63 -0.37
C ALA A 92 12.25 6.59 -0.62
N ARG A 93 12.82 7.17 0.44
CA ARG A 93 14.03 8.02 0.34
C ARG A 93 15.24 7.21 -0.10
N GLU A 94 15.47 6.05 0.48
CA GLU A 94 16.58 5.16 0.11
C GLU A 94 16.51 4.77 -1.37
N LEU A 95 15.34 4.37 -1.86
CA LEU A 95 15.12 4.06 -3.28
C LEU A 95 15.50 5.24 -4.18
N ARG A 96 15.07 6.44 -3.81
CA ARG A 96 15.37 7.66 -4.58
C ARG A 96 16.87 7.93 -4.66
N GLU A 97 17.62 7.68 -3.58
CA GLU A 97 19.06 7.92 -3.56
C GLU A 97 19.87 6.82 -4.23
N ARG A 98 19.46 5.55 -4.07
CA ARG A 98 20.19 4.39 -4.59
C ARG A 98 20.02 4.19 -6.09
N ILE A 99 18.85 4.52 -6.65
CA ILE A 99 18.56 4.25 -8.07
C ILE A 99 19.24 5.31 -8.96
N PRO A 100 20.06 4.91 -9.96
CA PRO A 100 20.68 5.84 -10.88
C PRO A 100 19.67 6.78 -11.54
N GLY A 101 20.05 8.06 -11.68
CA GLY A 101 19.17 9.11 -12.20
C GLY A 101 18.19 9.69 -11.17
N ARG A 102 18.18 9.18 -9.92
CA ARG A 102 17.37 9.70 -8.80
C ARG A 102 15.90 9.94 -9.18
N PRO A 103 15.21 8.90 -9.67
CA PRO A 103 13.84 9.04 -10.20
C PRO A 103 12.87 9.55 -9.13
N LEU A 104 11.71 10.04 -9.57
CA LEU A 104 10.59 10.29 -8.67
C LEU A 104 10.15 8.98 -8.02
N VAL A 105 10.04 8.98 -6.69
CA VAL A 105 9.55 7.86 -5.88
C VAL A 105 8.34 8.34 -5.09
N ILE A 106 7.24 7.59 -5.16
CA ILE A 106 6.00 7.87 -4.43
C ILE A 106 5.74 6.72 -3.46
N THR A 107 5.42 7.06 -2.22
CA THR A 107 4.97 6.13 -1.17
C THR A 107 3.58 6.54 -0.67
N PRO A 108 2.70 5.60 -0.29
CA PRO A 108 1.40 5.92 0.28
C PRO A 108 1.48 6.45 1.72
N ALA A 109 2.60 6.25 2.42
CA ALA A 109 2.74 6.51 3.85
C ALA A 109 2.29 7.91 4.35
N PRO A 110 2.63 9.03 3.68
CA PRO A 110 2.18 10.35 4.12
C PRO A 110 0.75 10.70 3.69
N TYR A 111 0.11 9.88 2.85
CA TYR A 111 -1.20 10.18 2.29
C TYR A 111 -2.33 9.77 3.24
N LEU A 112 -3.00 10.77 3.81
CA LEU A 112 -4.20 10.59 4.63
C LEU A 112 -5.43 10.94 3.81
N ALA A 113 -6.41 10.03 3.80
CA ALA A 113 -7.72 10.24 3.18
C ALA A 113 -8.85 9.98 4.21
N PRO A 114 -9.08 10.91 5.16
CA PRO A 114 -10.14 10.75 6.15
C PRO A 114 -11.50 10.59 5.49
N GLY A 115 -12.28 9.62 5.96
CA GLY A 115 -13.62 9.34 5.44
C GLY A 115 -13.66 8.35 4.29
N TRP A 116 -12.51 7.97 3.71
CA TRP A 116 -12.45 6.89 2.74
C TRP A 116 -12.50 5.54 3.43
N SER A 117 -13.26 4.62 2.86
CA SER A 117 -13.17 3.20 3.19
C SER A 117 -11.85 2.60 2.70
N GLN A 118 -11.49 1.43 3.23
CA GLN A 118 -10.33 0.68 2.75
C GLN A 118 -10.43 0.37 1.25
N ALA A 119 -11.63 0.03 0.77
CA ALA A 119 -11.85 -0.26 -0.65
C ALA A 119 -11.60 0.97 -1.54
N GLU A 120 -12.07 2.15 -1.12
CA GLU A 120 -11.83 3.42 -1.82
C GLU A 120 -10.34 3.81 -1.84
N TYR A 121 -9.64 3.58 -0.73
CA TYR A 121 -8.20 3.80 -0.61
C TYR A 121 -7.41 2.87 -1.54
N LEU A 122 -7.71 1.57 -1.54
CA LEU A 122 -7.07 0.60 -2.43
C LEU A 122 -7.38 0.88 -3.91
N ALA A 123 -8.63 1.23 -4.25
CA ALA A 123 -9.01 1.57 -5.61
C ALA A 123 -8.28 2.82 -6.15
N PHE A 124 -8.02 3.80 -5.28
CA PHE A 124 -7.22 4.97 -5.64
C PHE A 124 -5.77 4.58 -6.00
N TRP A 125 -5.10 3.80 -5.14
CA TRP A 125 -3.73 3.36 -5.38
C TRP A 125 -3.62 2.41 -6.57
N GLU A 126 -4.58 1.50 -6.75
CA GLU A 126 -4.65 0.66 -7.95
C GLU A 126 -4.69 1.51 -9.23
N SER A 127 -5.53 2.55 -9.25
CA SER A 127 -5.60 3.47 -10.39
C SER A 127 -4.25 4.13 -10.67
N LEU A 128 -3.52 4.56 -9.64
CA LEU A 128 -2.19 5.15 -9.79
C LEU A 128 -1.16 4.13 -10.29
N ILE A 129 -1.14 2.93 -9.71
CA ILE A 129 -0.24 1.85 -10.11
C ILE A 129 -0.37 1.56 -11.59
N ARG A 130 -1.59 1.35 -12.07
CA ARG A 130 -1.84 1.01 -13.47
C ARG A 130 -1.45 2.11 -14.48
N THR A 131 -1.34 3.36 -14.05
CA THR A 131 -1.27 4.51 -14.98
C THR A 131 -0.04 5.38 -14.85
N ARG A 132 0.50 5.55 -13.64
CA ARG A 132 1.51 6.58 -13.31
C ARG A 132 2.83 6.02 -12.81
N PHE A 133 2.91 4.71 -12.60
CA PHE A 133 4.16 4.06 -12.21
C PHE A 133 4.78 3.27 -13.36
N LYS A 134 6.11 3.20 -13.36
CA LYS A 134 6.91 2.38 -14.30
C LYS A 134 7.47 1.12 -13.64
N ALA A 135 7.56 1.12 -12.31
CA ALA A 135 7.99 -0.02 -11.52
C ALA A 135 7.45 0.09 -10.09
N VAL A 136 7.39 -1.05 -9.40
CA VAL A 136 7.05 -1.14 -7.98
C VAL A 136 8.17 -1.84 -7.22
N TYR A 137 8.57 -1.26 -6.10
CA TYR A 137 9.53 -1.83 -5.17
C TYR A 137 8.82 -2.11 -3.84
N PHE A 138 9.07 -3.28 -3.28
CA PHE A 138 8.48 -3.71 -2.01
C PHE A 138 9.54 -3.65 -0.91
N SER A 139 9.17 -3.14 0.27
CA SER A 139 10.03 -3.18 1.47
C SER A 139 10.31 -4.62 1.90
N ASP A 140 11.24 -4.81 2.83
CA ASP A 140 11.44 -6.11 3.46
C ASP A 140 10.17 -6.56 4.19
N ASP A 141 9.96 -7.87 4.27
CA ASP A 141 8.81 -8.52 4.91
C ASP A 141 7.42 -8.08 4.40
N TRP A 142 7.35 -7.50 3.20
CA TRP A 142 6.12 -7.01 2.57
C TRP A 142 5.03 -8.09 2.45
N GLU A 143 5.39 -9.37 2.36
CA GLU A 143 4.47 -10.49 2.20
C GLU A 143 3.56 -10.70 3.43
N LEU A 144 3.90 -10.11 4.57
CA LEU A 144 3.04 -10.04 5.76
C LEU A 144 1.96 -8.95 5.64
N SER A 145 1.99 -8.11 4.61
CA SER A 145 1.02 -7.05 4.40
C SER A 145 0.01 -7.43 3.34
N SER A 146 -1.27 -7.41 3.72
CA SER A 146 -2.40 -7.57 2.78
C SER A 146 -2.36 -6.47 1.71
N GLY A 147 -2.04 -5.23 2.11
CA GLY A 147 -1.90 -4.10 1.18
C GLY A 147 -0.77 -4.28 0.17
N CYS A 148 0.41 -4.70 0.62
CA CYS A 148 1.54 -4.95 -0.29
C CYS A 148 1.26 -6.14 -1.22
N SER A 149 0.61 -7.19 -0.71
CA SER A 149 0.19 -8.34 -1.52
C SER A 149 -0.81 -7.93 -2.61
N PHE A 150 -1.79 -7.08 -2.27
CA PHE A 150 -2.69 -6.48 -3.24
C PHE A 150 -1.92 -5.69 -4.31
N GLU A 151 -1.01 -4.81 -3.90
CA GLU A 151 -0.24 -3.96 -4.82
C GLU A 151 0.66 -4.77 -5.76
N LEU A 152 1.23 -5.87 -5.29
CA LEU A 152 1.95 -6.81 -6.16
C LEU A 152 1.03 -7.42 -7.20
N THR A 153 -0.17 -7.86 -6.80
CA THR A 153 -1.14 -8.44 -7.76
C THR A 153 -1.51 -7.44 -8.85
N VAL A 154 -1.73 -6.17 -8.47
CA VAL A 154 -2.06 -5.09 -9.41
C VAL A 154 -0.89 -4.78 -10.33
N ALA A 155 0.32 -4.68 -9.80
CA ALA A 155 1.51 -4.35 -10.57
C ALA A 155 1.83 -5.44 -11.62
N VAL A 156 1.77 -6.71 -11.21
CA VAL A 156 1.96 -7.86 -12.10
C VAL A 156 0.87 -7.90 -13.18
N ASP A 157 -0.40 -7.76 -12.80
CA ASP A 157 -1.53 -7.76 -13.75
C ASP A 157 -1.43 -6.59 -14.76
N ALA A 158 -0.85 -5.46 -14.35
CA ALA A 158 -0.59 -4.31 -15.21
C ALA A 158 0.68 -4.44 -16.07
N GLY A 159 1.43 -5.55 -15.96
CA GLY A 159 2.68 -5.76 -16.69
C GLY A 159 3.83 -4.83 -16.24
N LEU A 160 3.79 -4.34 -15.00
CA LEU A 160 4.86 -3.50 -14.46
C LEU A 160 6.02 -4.35 -13.94
N ALA A 161 7.23 -3.79 -14.02
CA ALA A 161 8.39 -4.37 -13.36
C ALA A 161 8.26 -4.25 -11.83
N THR A 162 8.47 -5.35 -11.13
CA THR A 162 8.35 -5.46 -9.68
C THR A 162 9.67 -5.93 -9.08
N PHE A 163 10.05 -5.38 -7.94
CA PHE A 163 11.35 -5.65 -7.30
C PHE A 163 11.23 -5.78 -5.79
N ASP A 164 12.09 -6.59 -5.18
CA ASP A 164 12.29 -6.59 -3.73
C ASP A 164 13.07 -5.35 -3.26
N ALA A 165 13.24 -5.19 -1.94
CA ALA A 165 13.96 -4.05 -1.35
C ALA A 165 15.41 -3.95 -1.84
N ARG A 166 16.02 -5.05 -2.30
CA ARG A 166 17.39 -5.11 -2.82
C ARG A 166 17.46 -4.85 -4.33
N GLY A 167 16.32 -4.67 -4.99
CA GLY A 167 16.24 -4.46 -6.43
C GLY A 167 16.29 -5.76 -7.25
N LEU A 168 16.08 -6.92 -6.63
CA LEU A 168 15.96 -8.18 -7.34
C LEU A 168 14.55 -8.32 -7.93
N PRO A 169 14.40 -8.83 -9.17
CA PRO A 169 13.08 -9.02 -9.78
C PRO A 169 12.16 -9.88 -8.92
N LEU A 170 10.92 -9.41 -8.73
CA LEU A 170 9.89 -10.03 -7.91
C LEU A 170 8.65 -10.32 -8.75
N GLY A 171 8.71 -11.32 -9.62
CA GLY A 171 7.59 -11.70 -10.48
C GLY A 171 6.49 -12.50 -9.75
N ALA A 172 5.42 -12.82 -10.48
CA ALA A 172 4.25 -13.55 -9.95
C ALA A 172 4.61 -14.88 -9.26
N ALA A 173 5.54 -15.65 -9.82
CA ALA A 173 5.97 -16.94 -9.25
C ALA A 173 6.61 -16.76 -7.87
N LYS A 174 7.56 -15.83 -7.77
CA LYS A 174 8.24 -15.56 -6.50
C LYS A 174 7.30 -14.92 -5.48
N GLY A 175 6.46 -13.99 -5.91
CA GLY A 175 5.43 -13.39 -5.07
C GLY A 175 4.46 -14.41 -4.49
N SER A 176 3.96 -15.33 -5.33
CA SER A 176 3.05 -16.41 -4.90
C SER A 176 3.71 -17.34 -3.88
N GLU A 177 4.98 -17.70 -4.10
CA GLU A 177 5.74 -18.52 -3.16
C GLU A 177 5.86 -17.85 -1.77
N LEU A 178 6.22 -16.56 -1.75
CA LEU A 178 6.41 -15.80 -0.50
C LEU A 178 5.08 -15.60 0.23
N ILE A 179 4.04 -15.14 -0.46
CA ILE A 179 2.70 -14.95 0.14
C ILE A 179 2.14 -16.28 0.64
N GLY A 180 2.28 -17.36 -0.13
CA GLY A 180 1.80 -18.69 0.25
C GLY A 180 2.44 -19.18 1.54
N ARG A 181 3.77 -19.10 1.62
CA ARG A 181 4.50 -19.48 2.84
C ARG A 181 4.07 -18.66 4.06
N THR A 182 3.91 -17.35 3.88
CA THR A 182 3.49 -16.45 4.96
C THR A 182 2.06 -16.71 5.40
N ALA A 183 1.15 -16.95 4.46
CA ALA A 183 -0.22 -17.34 4.77
C ALA A 183 -0.27 -18.66 5.54
N ASP A 184 0.47 -19.68 5.11
CA ASP A 184 0.55 -20.97 5.80
C ASP A 184 1.07 -20.80 7.24
N GLN A 185 2.13 -20.01 7.44
CA GLN A 185 2.67 -19.74 8.77
C GLN A 185 1.65 -19.04 9.67
N LEU A 186 1.05 -17.95 9.19
CA LEU A 186 0.09 -17.18 9.97
C LEU A 186 -1.18 -17.98 10.31
N GLU A 187 -1.63 -18.83 9.40
CA GLU A 187 -2.75 -19.74 9.59
C GLU A 187 -2.46 -20.79 10.66
N LEU A 188 -1.25 -21.39 10.67
CA LEU A 188 -0.80 -22.29 11.74
C LEU A 188 -0.78 -21.59 13.11
N GLU A 189 -0.50 -20.30 13.12
CA GLU A 189 -0.56 -19.46 14.31
C GLU A 189 -1.99 -19.01 14.66
N GLY A 190 -3.00 -19.35 13.86
CA GLY A 190 -4.41 -19.06 14.07
C GLY A 190 -4.83 -17.63 13.71
N PHE A 191 -4.08 -16.94 12.85
CA PHE A 191 -4.47 -15.65 12.30
C PHE A 191 -5.36 -15.80 11.07
N ASP A 192 -6.22 -14.81 10.83
CA ASP A 192 -6.98 -14.72 9.58
C ASP A 192 -6.05 -14.30 8.43
N VAL A 193 -6.02 -15.12 7.39
CA VAL A 193 -5.18 -14.95 6.20
C VAL A 193 -6.01 -14.82 4.92
N SER A 194 -7.32 -14.58 5.04
CA SER A 194 -8.26 -14.56 3.91
C SER A 194 -7.82 -13.61 2.78
N ASP A 195 -7.35 -12.41 3.13
CA ASP A 195 -6.84 -11.45 2.14
C ASP A 195 -5.56 -11.94 1.45
N LEU A 196 -4.62 -12.54 2.20
CA LEU A 196 -3.39 -13.09 1.62
C LEU A 196 -3.71 -14.23 0.65
N ARG A 197 -4.64 -15.11 1.01
CA ARG A 197 -5.13 -16.19 0.13
C ARG A 197 -5.80 -15.64 -1.12
N LEU A 198 -6.62 -14.61 -1.00
CA LEU A 198 -7.23 -13.93 -2.14
C LEU A 198 -6.17 -13.38 -3.12
N HIS A 199 -5.10 -12.77 -2.61
CA HIS A 199 -4.02 -12.25 -3.43
C HIS A 199 -3.13 -13.35 -4.03
N LEU A 200 -2.88 -14.42 -3.28
CA LEU A 200 -2.21 -15.62 -3.78
C LEU A 200 -2.95 -16.25 -4.96
N ASP A 201 -4.27 -16.41 -4.86
CA ASP A 201 -5.11 -16.97 -5.92
C ASP A 201 -5.05 -16.11 -7.18
N ARG A 202 -5.07 -14.78 -7.02
CA ARG A 202 -4.93 -13.84 -8.14
C ARG A 202 -3.57 -13.99 -8.85
N LEU A 203 -2.46 -14.01 -8.10
CA LEU A 203 -1.13 -14.16 -8.70
C LEU A 203 -0.95 -15.52 -9.39
N THR A 204 -1.45 -16.59 -8.77
CA THR A 204 -1.42 -17.93 -9.36
C THR A 204 -2.26 -17.98 -10.65
N GLY A 205 -3.39 -17.29 -10.67
CA GLY A 205 -4.22 -17.13 -11.87
C GLY A 205 -3.50 -16.39 -13.01
N LEU A 206 -2.65 -15.40 -12.69
CA LEU A 206 -1.84 -14.68 -13.68
C LEU A 206 -0.76 -15.59 -14.27
N LEU A 207 -0.05 -16.35 -13.44
CA LEU A 207 0.94 -17.34 -13.90
C LEU A 207 0.34 -18.36 -14.88
N ALA A 208 -0.88 -18.84 -14.59
CA ALA A 208 -1.57 -19.78 -15.45
C ALA A 208 -2.02 -19.19 -16.80
N ARG A 209 -2.07 -17.86 -16.95
CA ARG A 209 -2.34 -17.18 -18.22
C ARG A 209 -1.08 -17.06 -19.06
N ASP A 210 0.03 -16.68 -18.45
CA ASP A 210 1.32 -16.50 -19.13
C ASP A 210 1.88 -17.80 -19.73
N LEU A 211 1.50 -18.96 -19.18
CA LEU A 211 1.90 -20.28 -19.67
C LEU A 211 1.05 -20.79 -20.85
N ARG A 212 0.00 -20.08 -21.29
CA ARG A 212 -0.79 -20.49 -22.45
C ARG A 212 -0.09 -20.03 -23.73
N PRO A 213 0.24 -20.94 -24.66
CA PRO A 213 0.80 -20.53 -25.95
C PRO A 213 -0.22 -19.66 -26.70
N SER A 214 0.25 -18.52 -27.21
CA SER A 214 -0.47 -17.59 -28.09
C SER A 214 -0.73 -18.19 -29.47
#